data_AF-A0A8S9YSQ2-F1
#
_entry.id   AF-A0A8S9YSQ2-F1
#
_cell.length_a   1.000
_cell.length_b   1.000
_cell.length_c   1.000
_cell.angle_alpha   90.00
_cell.angle_beta   90.00
_cell.angle_gamma   90.00
#
_symmetry.space_group_name_H-M   'P 1'
#
loop_
_entity.id
_entity.type
_entity.pdbx_description
1 polymer ?
#
loop_
_entity_poly.entity_id
_entity_poly.type
_entity_poly.pdbx_seq_one_letter_code
_entity_poly.pdbx_strand_id
1 'polypeptide(L)'
;MEFIGHSPTACYLSSTRRQEVVSKLPCATTLPKLAKAPSFTCPSPYPHKRTLTTVGFRPATYYSASKTNPRYPLSHSQVDSSAPETQLSELCGVRVPSVYSAARNALYTRYTPKDWFASYQRLLQSNDRGQKDSECLRYDSERLMDETNERTKNNQNESSRQLGDRLSDIAFWQNELTDELDKMVKEINDLVRGKRVAEKLLAEVENQLHIAQECLYQREKRQCVDLVHDNVEKALLAEVETVLRSQEMLRNLIDRANTQLE
;
A
#
# COMPACT_ATOMS: atom_id res chain seq x y z
N MET A 1 -33.29 63.37 17.68
CA MET A 1 -32.03 63.08 16.97
C MET A 1 -32.12 61.63 16.53
N GLU A 2 -32.81 61.39 15.43
CA GLU A 2 -32.30 61.50 14.04
C GLU A 2 -31.25 60.44 13.71
N PHE A 3 -31.64 59.67 12.69
CA PHE A 3 -31.01 58.59 11.95
C PHE A 3 -29.52 58.76 11.61
N ILE A 4 -28.86 57.61 11.37
CA ILE A 4 -28.02 57.24 10.20
C ILE A 4 -27.01 56.19 10.69
N GLY A 5 -26.80 55.04 10.07
CA GLY A 5 -27.28 54.53 8.81
C GLY A 5 -26.98 53.03 8.76
N HIS A 6 -27.80 52.32 8.00
CA HIS A 6 -27.63 50.91 7.72
C HIS A 6 -26.55 50.78 6.64
N SER A 7 -25.55 49.91 6.85
CA SER A 7 -24.79 49.32 5.75
C SER A 7 -25.23 47.86 5.61
N PRO A 8 -26.00 47.52 4.55
CA PRO A 8 -26.33 46.14 4.21
C PRO A 8 -25.11 45.48 3.55
N THR A 9 -25.17 44.16 3.39
CA THR A 9 -24.22 43.29 2.67
C THR A 9 -23.22 42.53 3.56
N ALA A 10 -23.76 41.60 4.34
CA ALA A 10 -23.06 40.35 4.60
C ALA A 10 -24.01 39.21 4.22
N CYS A 11 -23.93 38.76 2.96
CA CYS A 11 -24.49 37.47 2.58
C CYS A 11 -23.69 36.40 3.30
N TYR A 12 -24.29 35.78 4.32
CA TYR A 12 -23.81 34.49 4.82
C TYR A 12 -23.93 33.50 3.66
N LEU A 13 -22.79 33.19 3.01
CA LEU A 13 -22.70 32.02 2.17
C LEU A 13 -22.96 30.81 3.07
N SER A 14 -24.15 30.24 2.97
CA SER A 14 -24.42 28.89 3.44
C SER A 14 -23.32 27.99 2.89
N SER A 15 -22.62 27.28 3.76
CA SER A 15 -21.56 26.35 3.35
C SER A 15 -22.10 25.45 2.25
N THR A 16 -21.59 25.61 1.02
CA THR A 16 -21.80 24.65 -0.05
C THR A 16 -21.37 23.31 0.54
N ARG A 17 -22.32 22.37 0.64
CA ARG A 17 -22.06 20.99 1.03
C ARG A 17 -20.96 20.46 0.12
N ARG A 18 -19.70 20.49 0.58
CA ARG A 18 -18.62 19.77 -0.08
C ARG A 18 -19.11 18.34 -0.17
N GLN A 19 -19.19 17.82 -1.38
CA GLN A 19 -19.34 16.40 -1.60
C GLN A 19 -18.19 15.75 -0.82
N GLU A 20 -18.50 14.91 0.16
CA GLU A 20 -17.49 14.06 0.77
C GLU A 20 -16.93 13.21 -0.36
N VAL A 21 -15.76 13.61 -0.87
CA VAL A 21 -14.91 12.70 -1.63
C VAL A 21 -14.42 11.71 -0.59
N VAL A 22 -15.25 10.68 -0.34
CA VAL A 22 -14.81 9.47 0.32
C VAL A 22 -13.70 8.95 -0.57
N SER A 23 -12.47 9.14 -0.12
CA SER A 23 -11.30 8.49 -0.68
C SER A 23 -11.60 7.00 -0.63
N LYS A 24 -12.05 6.42 -1.75
CA LYS A 24 -12.09 4.98 -1.93
C LYS A 24 -10.64 4.54 -2.04
N LEU A 25 -10.02 4.33 -0.88
CA LEU A 25 -8.83 3.52 -0.77
C LEU A 25 -9.12 2.21 -1.52
N PRO A 26 -8.17 1.69 -2.32
CA PRO A 26 -8.36 0.43 -3.00
C PRO A 26 -8.80 -0.61 -1.99
N CYS A 27 -9.92 -1.28 -2.27
CA CYS A 27 -10.44 -2.37 -1.47
C CYS A 27 -9.31 -3.37 -1.28
N ALA A 28 -8.79 -3.47 -0.06
CA ALA A 28 -7.76 -4.42 0.27
C ALA A 28 -8.26 -5.80 -0.16
N THR A 29 -7.52 -6.42 -1.07
CA THR A 29 -7.61 -7.82 -1.44
C THR A 29 -8.06 -8.61 -0.22
N THR A 30 -9.19 -9.32 -0.32
CA THR A 30 -9.72 -10.18 0.73
C THR A 30 -8.62 -11.11 1.21
N LEU A 31 -7.93 -10.73 2.29
CA LEU A 31 -7.01 -11.61 2.96
C LEU A 31 -7.85 -12.79 3.45
N PRO A 32 -7.38 -14.04 3.27
CA PRO A 32 -8.08 -15.19 3.83
C PRO A 32 -8.29 -14.93 5.32
N LYS A 33 -9.50 -15.22 5.81
CA LYS A 33 -9.84 -15.10 7.24
C LYS A 33 -8.73 -15.78 8.02
N LEU A 34 -7.97 -15.00 8.80
CA LEU A 34 -7.01 -15.54 9.73
C LEU A 34 -7.78 -16.59 10.55
N ALA A 35 -7.32 -17.85 10.49
CA ALA A 35 -7.94 -18.91 11.27
C ALA A 35 -8.09 -18.37 12.69
N LYS A 36 -9.30 -18.46 13.26
CA LYS A 36 -9.57 -18.06 14.65
C LYS A 36 -8.35 -18.52 15.44
N ALA A 37 -7.60 -17.57 16.00
CA ALA A 37 -6.56 -17.92 16.95
C ALA A 37 -7.19 -18.95 17.89
N PRO A 38 -6.53 -20.09 18.15
CA PRO A 38 -7.05 -20.98 19.17
C PRO A 38 -7.32 -20.08 20.36
N SER A 39 -8.56 -20.13 20.86
CA SER A 39 -8.90 -19.46 22.10
C SER A 39 -7.70 -19.68 23.00
N PHE A 40 -7.10 -18.63 23.52
CA PHE A 40 -6.23 -18.80 24.68
C PHE A 40 -7.15 -19.41 25.73
N THR A 41 -7.23 -20.74 25.73
CA THR A 41 -7.68 -21.55 26.82
C THR A 41 -6.60 -21.31 27.85
N CYS A 42 -6.76 -20.21 28.58
CA CYS A 42 -6.41 -20.20 29.97
C CYS A 42 -6.89 -21.55 30.49
N PRO A 43 -6.00 -22.44 30.98
CA PRO A 43 -6.45 -23.71 31.51
C PRO A 43 -7.47 -23.36 32.58
N SER A 44 -8.72 -23.76 32.35
CA SER A 44 -9.76 -23.68 33.35
C SER A 44 -9.18 -24.21 34.66
N PRO A 45 -9.22 -23.46 35.78
CA PRO A 45 -8.78 -24.01 37.04
C PRO A 45 -9.69 -25.21 37.32
N TYR A 46 -9.08 -26.40 37.34
CA TYR A 46 -9.76 -27.68 37.51
C TYR A 46 -10.81 -27.65 38.64
N PRO A 47 -11.88 -28.44 38.52
CA PRO A 47 -12.96 -28.51 39.49
C PRO A 47 -12.53 -29.37 40.68
N HIS A 48 -11.71 -28.81 41.57
CA HIS A 48 -11.75 -29.26 42.95
C HIS A 48 -12.60 -28.28 43.74
N LYS A 49 -13.90 -28.59 43.80
CA LYS A 49 -14.74 -28.17 44.91
C LYS A 49 -14.05 -28.65 46.20
N ARG A 50 -13.25 -27.80 46.83
CA ARG A 50 -12.90 -27.98 48.24
C ARG A 50 -14.07 -27.43 49.03
N THR A 51 -14.85 -28.36 49.58
CA THR A 51 -15.84 -28.08 50.62
C THR A 51 -15.17 -27.25 51.71
N LEU A 52 -15.71 -26.07 52.00
CA LEU A 52 -15.15 -25.09 52.93
C LEU A 52 -15.35 -25.48 54.41
N THR A 53 -15.74 -26.72 54.70
CA THR A 53 -16.23 -27.11 56.05
C THR A 53 -15.44 -28.18 56.79
N THR A 54 -14.36 -28.76 56.26
CA THR A 54 -13.54 -29.72 57.02
C THR A 54 -12.04 -29.70 56.71
N VAL A 55 -11.49 -28.55 56.32
CA VAL A 55 -10.02 -28.41 56.25
C VAL A 55 -9.54 -27.99 57.64
N GLY A 56 -9.24 -28.99 58.48
CA GLY A 56 -8.50 -28.74 59.71
C GLY A 56 -7.24 -27.95 59.36
N PHE A 57 -7.00 -26.85 60.07
CA PHE A 57 -5.87 -25.95 59.86
C PHE A 57 -4.57 -26.77 59.80
N ARG A 58 -4.07 -27.06 58.58
CA ARG A 58 -2.80 -27.73 58.33
C ARG A 58 -1.85 -26.70 57.71
N PRO A 59 -0.83 -26.24 58.45
CA PRO A 59 0.13 -25.22 57.97
C PRO A 59 0.83 -25.54 56.63
N ALA A 60 0.85 -26.80 56.21
CA ALA A 60 1.53 -27.26 55.00
C ALA A 60 0.96 -26.70 53.67
N THR A 61 -0.32 -26.29 53.61
CA THR A 61 -0.92 -25.83 52.34
C THR A 61 -0.75 -24.34 52.05
N TYR A 62 -0.18 -23.55 52.98
CA TYR A 62 -0.12 -22.09 52.82
C TYR A 62 1.11 -21.62 52.04
N TYR A 63 2.23 -22.35 52.11
CA TYR A 63 3.48 -21.93 51.46
C TYR A 63 3.65 -22.40 49.99
N SER A 64 2.71 -23.16 49.43
CA SER A 64 2.79 -23.64 48.03
C SER A 64 2.36 -22.60 46.97
N ALA A 65 2.33 -21.31 47.32
CA ALA A 65 1.71 -20.27 46.50
C ALA A 65 2.61 -19.75 45.37
N SER A 66 3.94 -19.86 45.48
CA SER A 66 4.85 -19.51 44.39
C SER A 66 5.22 -20.76 43.59
N LYS A 67 4.94 -20.74 42.28
CA LYS A 67 5.31 -21.80 41.33
C LYS A 67 5.91 -21.13 40.10
N THR A 68 7.12 -21.54 39.68
CA THR A 68 7.68 -21.16 38.38
C THR A 68 7.10 -22.01 37.23
N ASN A 69 6.59 -23.21 37.55
CA ASN A 69 5.97 -24.13 36.61
C ASN A 69 4.79 -24.87 37.29
N PRO A 70 3.65 -25.11 36.62
CA PRO A 70 2.52 -25.86 37.18
C PRO A 70 2.88 -27.25 37.76
N ARG A 71 3.95 -27.88 37.24
CA ARG A 71 4.39 -29.23 37.62
C ARG A 71 5.38 -29.28 38.77
N TYR A 72 6.04 -28.17 39.12
CA TYR A 72 7.09 -28.16 40.14
C TYR A 72 6.90 -26.99 41.11
N PRO A 73 6.60 -27.24 42.40
CA PRO A 73 6.52 -26.19 43.40
C PRO A 73 7.92 -25.63 43.71
N LEU A 74 8.02 -24.32 43.96
CA LEU A 74 9.28 -23.66 44.36
C LEU A 74 9.79 -24.12 45.73
N SER A 75 8.88 -24.59 46.59
CA SER A 75 9.17 -25.12 47.91
C SER A 75 8.57 -26.51 48.10
N HIS A 76 9.40 -27.43 48.60
CA HIS A 76 8.95 -28.76 49.01
C HIS A 76 8.01 -28.63 50.21
N SER A 77 6.77 -29.10 50.08
CA SER A 77 5.73 -28.96 51.10
C SER A 77 5.79 -30.04 52.19
N GLN A 78 6.73 -30.98 52.13
CA GLN A 78 6.85 -32.03 53.14
C GLN A 78 8.16 -31.91 53.90
N VAL A 79 8.03 -31.96 55.24
CA VAL A 79 9.14 -32.11 56.18
C VAL A 79 9.60 -33.56 56.09
N ASP A 80 10.90 -33.79 55.91
CA ASP A 80 11.44 -35.15 55.92
C ASP A 80 11.39 -35.70 57.35
N SER A 81 10.36 -36.50 57.64
CA SER A 81 10.11 -37.07 58.98
C SER A 81 11.19 -38.06 59.44
N SER A 82 12.14 -38.40 58.56
CA SER A 82 13.26 -39.30 58.85
C SER A 82 14.54 -38.58 59.28
N ALA A 83 14.61 -37.24 59.11
CA ALA A 83 15.77 -36.46 59.50
C ALA A 83 15.86 -36.34 61.04
N PRO A 84 17.03 -36.58 61.66
CA PRO A 84 17.16 -36.55 63.13
C PRO A 84 16.82 -35.18 63.74
N GLU A 85 16.94 -34.10 62.96
CA GLU A 85 16.59 -32.72 63.33
C GLU A 85 15.05 -32.50 63.42
N THR A 86 14.23 -33.43 62.91
CA THR A 86 12.75 -33.37 62.93
C THR A 86 12.13 -34.22 64.04
N GLN A 87 12.94 -34.82 64.92
CA GLN A 87 12.50 -35.51 66.14
C GLN A 87 12.03 -34.50 67.19
N LEU A 88 10.99 -33.73 66.86
CA LEU A 88 10.32 -32.76 67.72
C LEU A 88 9.44 -33.50 68.75
N SER A 89 10.04 -34.40 69.55
CA SER A 89 9.37 -35.03 70.69
C SER A 89 9.17 -34.06 71.87
N GLU A 90 9.76 -32.86 71.76
CA GLU A 90 9.74 -31.81 72.75
C GLU A 90 9.26 -30.49 72.15
N LEU A 91 8.37 -29.82 72.89
CA LEU A 91 7.89 -28.47 72.58
C LEU A 91 8.58 -27.53 73.59
N CYS A 92 9.55 -26.71 73.17
CA CYS A 92 10.37 -25.89 74.09
C CYS A 92 11.03 -26.72 75.22
N GLY A 93 11.62 -27.87 74.90
CA GLY A 93 12.30 -28.72 75.89
C GLY A 93 11.38 -29.53 76.81
N VAL A 94 10.07 -29.55 76.54
CA VAL A 94 9.09 -30.34 77.31
C VAL A 94 8.60 -31.51 76.47
N ARG A 95 8.83 -32.74 76.94
CA ARG A 95 8.35 -33.98 76.30
C ARG A 95 6.82 -34.00 76.31
N VAL A 96 6.20 -33.94 75.14
CA VAL A 96 4.73 -33.92 75.02
C VAL A 96 4.17 -35.32 75.35
N PRO A 97 3.36 -35.48 76.41
CA PRO A 97 2.82 -36.77 76.81
C PRO A 97 1.89 -37.38 75.73
N SER A 98 1.86 -38.71 75.65
CA SER A 98 1.09 -39.50 74.66
C SER A 98 -0.42 -39.17 74.62
N VAL A 99 -0.97 -38.69 75.73
CA VAL A 99 -2.37 -38.29 75.86
C VAL A 99 -2.79 -37.13 74.94
N TYR A 100 -1.82 -36.34 74.42
CA TYR A 100 -2.07 -35.29 73.44
C TYR A 100 -1.60 -35.70 72.03
N SER A 101 -2.22 -36.76 71.48
CA SER A 101 -1.89 -37.31 70.14
C SER A 101 -1.90 -36.24 69.04
N ALA A 102 -2.88 -35.32 69.07
CA ALA A 102 -2.95 -34.23 68.09
C ALA A 102 -1.76 -33.25 68.18
N ALA A 103 -1.34 -32.87 69.39
CA ALA A 103 -0.23 -31.94 69.59
C ALA A 103 1.13 -32.57 69.21
N ARG A 104 1.29 -33.87 69.49
CA ARG A 104 2.47 -34.65 69.10
C ARG A 104 2.56 -34.84 67.57
N ASN A 105 1.46 -35.16 66.90
CA ASN A 105 1.44 -35.29 65.44
C ASN A 105 1.67 -33.94 64.73
N ALA A 106 1.24 -32.84 65.36
CA ALA A 106 1.51 -31.49 64.87
C ALA A 106 2.99 -31.09 64.97
N LEU A 107 3.82 -31.81 65.74
CA LEU A 107 5.26 -31.55 65.83
C LEU A 107 6.02 -32.18 64.66
N TYR A 108 5.72 -33.42 64.30
CA TYR A 108 6.34 -34.11 63.15
C TYR A 108 5.97 -33.51 61.78
N THR A 109 5.08 -32.52 61.75
CA THR A 109 4.65 -31.83 60.52
C THR A 109 5.16 -30.38 60.45
N ARG A 110 6.00 -29.94 61.39
CA ARG A 110 6.60 -28.60 61.41
C ARG A 110 7.96 -28.58 60.75
N TYR A 111 8.23 -27.51 60.01
CA TYR A 111 9.53 -27.24 59.41
C TYR A 111 10.57 -26.87 60.46
N THR A 112 11.81 -27.30 60.26
CA THR A 112 12.95 -26.82 61.05
C THR A 112 13.39 -25.43 60.54
N PRO A 113 14.09 -24.63 61.36
CA PRO A 113 14.70 -23.38 60.90
C PRO A 113 15.63 -23.56 59.68
N LYS A 114 16.28 -24.71 59.55
CA LYS A 114 17.14 -25.08 58.42
C LYS A 114 16.33 -25.32 57.14
N ASP A 115 15.21 -26.03 57.23
CA ASP A 115 14.28 -26.22 56.11
C ASP A 115 13.70 -24.89 55.62
N TRP A 116 13.35 -24.02 56.58
CA TRP A 116 12.89 -22.67 56.31
C TRP A 116 13.97 -21.86 55.58
N PHE A 117 15.21 -21.86 56.06
CA PHE A 117 16.32 -21.13 55.44
C PHE A 117 16.65 -21.65 54.03
N ALA A 118 16.68 -22.96 53.83
CA ALA A 118 16.89 -23.58 52.52
C ALA A 118 15.76 -23.22 51.53
N SER A 119 14.51 -23.16 52.01
CA SER A 119 13.38 -22.72 51.19
C SER A 119 13.44 -21.24 50.86
N TYR A 120 13.79 -20.40 51.84
CA TYR A 120 13.99 -18.97 51.66
C TYR A 120 15.06 -18.68 50.61
N GLN A 121 16.22 -19.37 50.68
CA GLN A 121 17.29 -19.21 49.71
C GLN A 121 16.86 -19.63 48.29
N ARG A 122 16.11 -20.73 48.14
CA ARG A 122 15.54 -21.13 46.83
C ARG A 122 14.57 -20.09 46.28
N LEU A 123 13.72 -19.51 47.14
CA LEU A 123 12.78 -18.46 46.73
C LEU A 123 13.52 -17.20 46.28
N LEU A 124 14.56 -16.78 47.00
CA LEU A 124 15.41 -15.65 46.58
C LEU A 124 16.04 -15.92 45.20
N GLN A 125 16.70 -17.06 45.03
CA GLN A 125 17.32 -17.41 43.74
C GLN A 125 16.32 -17.46 42.58
N SER A 126 15.10 -17.95 42.83
CA SER A 126 14.05 -17.94 41.81
C SER A 126 13.52 -16.54 41.53
N ASN A 127 13.44 -15.68 42.55
CA ASN A 127 13.03 -14.30 42.38
C ASN A 127 14.07 -13.55 41.55
N ASP A 128 15.36 -13.68 41.87
CA ASP A 128 16.46 -13.07 41.13
C ASP A 128 16.47 -13.50 39.65
N ARG A 129 16.24 -14.79 39.37
CA ARG A 129 16.08 -15.29 37.99
C ARG A 129 14.87 -14.66 37.31
N GLY A 130 13.71 -14.64 37.97
CA GLY A 130 12.50 -14.04 37.42
C GLY A 130 12.64 -12.54 37.14
N GLN A 131 13.34 -11.80 38.01
CA GLN A 131 13.68 -10.40 37.79
C GLN A 131 14.56 -10.24 36.55
N LYS A 132 15.66 -11.00 36.47
CA LYS A 132 16.58 -10.95 35.32
C LYS A 132 15.90 -11.31 34.00
N ASP A 133 15.07 -12.35 33.98
CA ASP A 133 14.33 -12.77 32.79
C ASP A 133 13.32 -11.68 32.36
N SER A 134 12.66 -11.04 33.33
CA SER A 134 11.72 -9.95 33.07
C SER A 134 12.43 -8.70 32.53
N GLU A 135 13.59 -8.36 33.08
CA GLU A 135 14.43 -7.26 32.60
C GLU A 135 14.91 -7.53 31.17
N CYS A 136 15.44 -8.73 30.91
CA CYS A 136 15.87 -9.15 29.58
C CYS A 136 14.72 -9.07 28.57
N LEU A 137 13.55 -9.60 28.92
CA LEU A 137 12.36 -9.54 28.06
C LEU A 137 11.95 -8.10 27.75
N ARG A 138 12.02 -7.20 28.73
CA ARG A 138 11.72 -5.78 28.53
C ARG A 138 12.70 -5.14 27.55
N TYR A 139 14.00 -5.34 27.74
CA TYR A 139 15.03 -4.81 26.85
C TYR A 139 14.90 -5.35 25.42
N ASP A 140 14.66 -6.66 25.27
CA ASP A 140 14.46 -7.26 23.96
C ASP A 140 13.18 -6.75 23.28
N SER A 141 12.12 -6.51 24.06
CA SER A 141 10.85 -5.96 23.54
C SER A 141 11.02 -4.52 23.05
N GLU A 142 11.75 -3.69 23.80
CA GLU A 142 12.05 -2.30 23.42
C GLU A 142 12.93 -2.26 22.17
N ARG A 143 14.01 -3.06 22.13
CA ARG A 143 14.85 -3.18 20.93
C ARG A 143 14.06 -3.62 19.71
N LEU A 144 13.21 -4.64 19.84
CA LEU A 144 12.40 -5.14 18.72
C LEU A 144 11.39 -4.10 18.23
N MET A 145 10.81 -3.32 19.15
CA MET A 145 9.91 -2.23 18.82
C MET A 145 10.64 -1.16 17.98
N ASP A 146 11.83 -0.75 18.43
CA ASP A 146 12.63 0.25 17.73
C ASP A 146 13.09 -0.23 16.34
N GLU A 147 13.62 -1.46 16.26
CA GLU A 147 14.02 -2.08 14.99
C GLU A 147 12.85 -2.18 14.01
N THR A 148 11.67 -2.59 14.51
CA THR A 148 10.46 -2.72 13.69
C THR A 148 9.94 -1.35 13.25
N ASN A 149 10.01 -0.34 14.12
CA ASN A 149 9.60 1.02 13.81
C ASN A 149 10.51 1.63 12.72
N GLU A 150 11.82 1.52 12.88
CA GLU A 150 12.79 2.00 11.88
C GLU A 150 12.63 1.27 10.54
N ARG A 151 12.46 -0.05 10.55
CA ARG A 151 12.19 -0.82 9.33
C ARG A 151 10.89 -0.38 8.65
N THR A 152 9.83 -0.17 9.41
CA THR A 152 8.53 0.29 8.88
C THR A 152 8.66 1.67 8.26
N LYS A 153 9.32 2.59 8.95
CA LYS A 153 9.57 3.96 8.49
C LYS A 153 10.38 3.98 7.20
N ASN A 154 11.46 3.20 7.14
CA ASN A 154 12.30 3.10 5.95
C ASN A 154 11.52 2.51 4.76
N ASN A 155 10.75 1.45 4.99
CA ASN A 155 9.92 0.85 3.94
C ASN A 155 8.83 1.82 3.44
N GLN A 156 8.21 2.58 4.35
CA GLN A 156 7.21 3.59 3.98
C GLN A 156 7.84 4.73 3.17
N ASN A 157 9.01 5.21 3.58
CA ASN A 157 9.73 6.27 2.87
C ASN A 157 10.15 5.80 1.46
N GLU A 158 10.71 4.61 1.35
CA GLU A 158 11.12 4.03 0.07
C GLU A 158 9.92 3.81 -0.84
N SER A 159 8.83 3.24 -0.33
CA SER A 159 7.60 3.06 -1.10
C SER A 159 7.02 4.40 -1.56
N SER A 160 7.02 5.42 -0.69
CA SER A 160 6.52 6.76 -1.03
C SER A 160 7.37 7.43 -2.09
N ARG A 161 8.70 7.27 -2.02
CA ARG A 161 9.64 7.75 -3.04
C ARG A 161 9.40 7.07 -4.38
N GLN A 162 9.36 5.73 -4.40
CA GLN A 162 9.13 4.97 -5.64
C GLN A 162 7.77 5.33 -6.29
N LEU A 163 6.74 5.57 -5.49
CA LEU A 163 5.45 6.06 -5.99
C LEU A 163 5.57 7.47 -6.58
N GLY A 164 6.35 8.36 -5.96
CA GLY A 164 6.63 9.70 -6.49
C GLY A 164 7.40 9.67 -7.80
N ASP A 165 8.41 8.81 -7.91
CA ASP A 165 9.20 8.62 -9.13
C ASP A 165 8.29 8.10 -10.25
N ARG A 166 7.49 7.05 -9.99
CA ARG A 166 6.52 6.53 -10.96
C ARG A 166 5.46 7.54 -11.38
N LEU A 167 4.97 8.36 -10.45
CA LEU A 167 4.02 9.42 -10.78
C LEU A 167 4.65 10.44 -11.73
N SER A 168 5.92 10.80 -11.49
CA SER A 168 6.67 11.71 -12.34
C SER A 168 6.90 11.12 -13.74
N ASP A 169 7.25 9.84 -13.82
CA ASP A 169 7.41 9.12 -15.10
C ASP A 169 6.10 9.08 -15.88
N ILE A 170 4.98 8.73 -15.22
CA ILE A 170 3.66 8.70 -15.86
C ILE A 170 3.28 10.08 -16.37
N ALA A 171 3.48 11.14 -15.58
CA ALA A 171 3.20 12.50 -16.00
C ALA A 171 4.08 12.93 -17.17
N PHE A 172 5.36 12.57 -17.16
CA PHE A 172 6.28 12.82 -18.26
C PHE A 172 5.80 12.16 -19.55
N TRP A 173 5.52 10.86 -19.52
CA TRP A 173 5.06 10.14 -20.70
C TRP A 173 3.67 10.58 -21.18
N GLN A 174 2.79 10.98 -20.27
CA GLN A 174 1.51 11.56 -20.64
C GLN A 174 1.70 12.86 -21.43
N ASN A 175 2.59 13.74 -20.97
CA ASN A 175 2.90 14.99 -21.67
C ASN A 175 3.55 14.69 -23.03
N GLU A 176 4.54 13.80 -23.08
CA GLU A 176 5.22 13.44 -24.33
C GLU A 176 4.25 12.86 -25.38
N LEU A 177 3.34 11.98 -24.96
CA LEU A 177 2.30 11.43 -25.86
C LEU A 177 1.30 12.50 -26.32
N THR A 178 0.98 13.47 -25.46
CA THR A 178 0.09 14.58 -25.82
C THR A 178 0.77 15.49 -26.84
N ASP A 179 2.05 15.81 -26.62
CA ASP A 179 2.85 16.63 -27.53
C ASP A 179 3.02 15.95 -28.90
N GLU A 180 3.27 14.64 -28.94
CA GLU A 180 3.34 13.91 -30.21
C GLU A 180 2.00 13.80 -30.92
N LEU A 181 0.90 13.61 -30.17
CA LEU A 181 -0.44 13.65 -30.75
C LEU A 181 -0.71 15.00 -31.41
N ASP A 182 -0.38 16.11 -30.74
CA ASP A 182 -0.57 17.45 -31.27
C ASP A 182 0.27 17.69 -32.53
N LYS A 183 1.52 17.19 -32.57
CA LYS A 183 2.37 17.23 -33.77
C LYS A 183 1.75 16.43 -34.93
N MET A 184 1.27 15.21 -34.67
CA MET A 184 0.59 14.39 -35.68
C MET A 184 -0.67 15.05 -36.21
N VAL A 185 -1.50 15.63 -35.32
CA VAL A 185 -2.70 16.37 -35.72
C VAL A 185 -2.33 17.57 -36.59
N LYS A 186 -1.26 18.29 -36.25
CA LYS A 186 -0.76 19.38 -37.08
C LYS A 186 -0.31 18.88 -38.45
N GLU A 187 0.46 17.80 -38.51
CA GLU A 187 0.92 17.21 -39.77
C GLU A 187 -0.23 16.75 -40.67
N ILE A 188 -1.23 16.07 -40.10
CA ILE A 188 -2.46 15.67 -40.81
C ILE A 188 -3.18 16.90 -41.37
N ASN A 189 -3.33 17.96 -40.56
CA ASN A 189 -3.95 19.19 -41.02
C ASN A 189 -3.15 19.87 -42.13
N ASP A 190 -1.82 19.85 -42.06
CA ASP A 190 -0.92 20.40 -43.07
C ASP A 190 -1.03 19.60 -44.38
N LEU A 191 -1.07 18.27 -44.30
CA LEU A 191 -1.28 17.38 -45.44
C LEU A 191 -2.65 17.58 -46.10
N VAL A 192 -3.72 17.68 -45.32
CA VAL A 192 -5.08 18.00 -45.81
C VAL A 192 -5.10 19.35 -46.53
N ARG A 193 -4.43 20.38 -45.99
CA ARG A 193 -4.33 21.68 -46.66
C ARG A 193 -3.52 21.58 -47.96
N GLY A 194 -2.39 20.88 -47.95
CA GLY A 194 -1.55 20.65 -49.13
C GLY A 194 -2.32 19.95 -50.25
N LYS A 195 -3.07 18.89 -49.91
CA LYS A 195 -3.96 18.19 -50.84
C LYS A 195 -4.99 19.13 -51.47
N ARG A 196 -5.70 19.93 -50.68
CA ARG A 196 -6.70 20.89 -51.18
C ARG A 196 -6.08 21.91 -52.15
N VAL A 197 -4.86 22.36 -51.87
CA VAL A 197 -4.14 23.27 -52.77
C VAL A 197 -3.81 22.56 -54.09
N ALA A 198 -3.32 21.31 -54.04
CA ALA A 198 -3.03 20.53 -55.24
C ALA A 198 -4.28 20.26 -56.09
N GLU A 199 -5.42 19.93 -55.46
CA GLU A 199 -6.72 19.76 -56.15
C GLU A 199 -7.16 21.06 -56.85
N LYS A 200 -7.01 22.20 -56.19
CA LYS A 200 -7.32 23.50 -56.78
C LYS A 200 -6.43 23.82 -57.98
N LEU A 201 -5.11 23.61 -57.84
CA LEU A 201 -4.15 23.81 -58.93
C LEU A 201 -4.45 22.88 -60.12
N LEU A 202 -4.86 21.64 -59.86
CA LEU A 202 -5.23 20.70 -60.92
C LEU A 202 -6.40 21.24 -61.74
N ALA A 203 -7.45 21.76 -61.09
CA ALA A 203 -8.58 22.39 -61.77
C ALA A 203 -8.18 23.64 -62.58
N GLU A 204 -7.26 24.47 -62.06
CA GLU A 204 -6.73 25.63 -62.79
C GLU A 204 -5.94 25.23 -64.04
N VAL A 205 -5.12 24.18 -63.94
CA VAL A 205 -4.30 23.64 -65.03
C VAL A 205 -5.17 22.91 -66.08
N GLU A 206 -6.29 22.30 -65.68
CA GLU A 206 -7.29 21.75 -66.61
C GLU A 206 -7.92 22.84 -67.48
N ASN A 207 -8.22 24.00 -66.92
CA ASN A 207 -8.71 25.14 -67.69
C ASN A 207 -7.64 25.68 -68.67
N GLN A 208 -6.38 25.75 -68.25
CA GLN A 208 -5.27 26.16 -69.14
C GLN A 208 -5.11 25.19 -70.33
N LEU A 209 -5.19 23.88 -70.08
CA LEU A 209 -5.13 22.86 -71.12
C LEU A 209 -6.23 23.06 -72.17
N HIS A 210 -7.46 23.31 -71.71
CA HIS A 210 -8.60 23.52 -72.59
C HIS A 210 -8.40 24.72 -73.52
N ILE A 211 -7.90 25.84 -72.98
CA ILE A 211 -7.61 27.05 -73.77
C ILE A 211 -6.53 26.76 -74.83
N ALA A 212 -5.42 26.11 -74.46
CA ALA A 212 -4.35 25.78 -75.40
C ALA A 212 -4.83 24.84 -76.52
N GLN A 213 -5.67 23.86 -76.18
CA GLN A 213 -6.29 22.95 -77.15
C GLN A 213 -7.26 23.68 -78.09
N GLU A 214 -8.09 24.59 -77.58
CA GLU A 214 -9.00 25.39 -78.41
C GLU A 214 -8.21 26.31 -79.34
N CYS A 215 -7.10 26.92 -78.88
CA CYS A 215 -6.21 27.70 -79.73
C CYS A 215 -5.62 26.86 -80.89
N LEU A 216 -5.20 25.62 -80.63
CA LEU A 216 -4.74 24.70 -81.67
C LEU A 216 -5.88 24.33 -82.63
N TYR A 217 -7.07 24.03 -82.10
CA TYR A 217 -8.25 23.70 -82.91
C TYR A 217 -8.67 24.82 -83.87
N GLN A 218 -8.63 26.08 -83.42
CA GLN A 218 -8.91 27.23 -84.27
C GLN A 218 -7.82 27.47 -85.34
N ARG A 219 -6.57 27.11 -85.04
CA ARG A 219 -5.47 27.16 -86.01
C ARG A 219 -5.63 26.13 -87.12
N GLU A 220 -6.08 24.92 -86.78
CA GLU A 220 -6.37 23.85 -87.75
C GLU A 220 -7.49 24.23 -88.74
N LYS A 221 -8.39 25.14 -88.36
CA LYS A 221 -9.48 25.63 -89.24
C LYS A 221 -9.03 26.63 -90.31
N ARG A 222 -7.79 27.14 -90.24
CA ARG A 222 -7.26 28.06 -91.26
C ARG A 222 -7.23 27.35 -92.62
N GLN A 223 -7.37 28.10 -93.71
CA GLN A 223 -7.45 27.54 -95.06
C GLN A 223 -6.35 28.06 -95.96
N CYS A 224 -6.02 27.28 -97.00
CA CYS A 224 -5.07 27.65 -98.03
C CYS A 224 -3.70 28.02 -97.45
N VAL A 225 -3.18 29.20 -97.83
CA VAL A 225 -1.84 29.68 -97.45
C VAL A 225 -1.76 30.02 -95.96
N ASP A 226 -2.89 30.20 -95.27
CA ASP A 226 -2.92 30.52 -93.84
C ASP A 226 -2.81 29.28 -92.92
N LEU A 227 -2.96 28.07 -93.48
CA LEU A 227 -2.73 26.81 -92.75
C LEU A 227 -1.22 26.50 -92.72
N VAL A 228 -0.53 27.06 -91.73
CA VAL A 228 0.93 27.02 -91.62
C VAL A 228 1.37 26.54 -90.24
N HIS A 229 2.37 25.66 -90.21
CA HIS A 229 3.13 25.27 -89.01
C HIS A 229 4.06 26.40 -88.53
N ASP A 230 3.47 27.42 -87.94
CA ASP A 230 4.18 28.58 -87.41
C ASP A 230 4.82 28.29 -86.03
N ASN A 231 5.59 29.26 -85.54
CA ASN A 231 6.26 29.13 -84.24
C ASN A 231 5.27 29.10 -83.06
N VAL A 232 4.07 29.67 -83.23
CA VAL A 232 3.07 29.71 -82.17
C VAL A 232 2.38 28.35 -82.04
N GLU A 233 2.11 27.65 -83.15
CA GLU A 233 1.61 26.27 -83.13
C GLU A 233 2.60 25.35 -82.40
N LYS A 234 3.90 25.44 -82.71
CA LYS A 234 4.95 24.69 -82.00
C LYS A 234 4.99 25.01 -80.51
N ALA A 235 4.84 26.29 -80.14
CA ALA A 235 4.80 26.71 -78.74
C ALA A 235 3.56 26.17 -78.01
N LEU A 236 2.39 26.21 -78.64
CA LEU A 236 1.14 25.67 -78.08
C LEU A 236 1.21 24.15 -77.90
N LEU A 237 1.82 23.41 -78.83
CA LEU A 237 2.05 21.97 -78.67
C LEU A 237 2.97 21.66 -77.48
N ALA A 238 4.06 22.42 -77.32
CA ALA A 238 4.95 22.28 -76.18
C ALA A 238 4.29 22.68 -74.84
N GLU A 239 3.40 23.68 -74.87
CA GLU A 239 2.57 24.08 -73.73
C GLU A 239 1.63 22.95 -73.31
N VAL A 240 0.89 22.36 -74.26
CA VAL A 240 0.01 21.20 -74.00
C VAL A 240 0.79 20.04 -73.36
N GLU A 241 1.95 19.68 -73.90
CA GLU A 241 2.79 18.61 -73.31
C GLU A 241 3.21 18.94 -71.87
N THR A 242 3.62 20.17 -71.62
CA THR A 242 4.07 20.62 -70.29
C THR A 242 2.94 20.68 -69.28
N VAL A 243 1.77 21.14 -69.71
CA VAL A 243 0.53 21.17 -68.92
C VAL A 243 0.08 19.76 -68.56
N LEU A 244 0.10 18.81 -69.51
CA LEU A 244 -0.24 17.40 -69.26
C LEU A 244 0.70 16.75 -68.23
N ARG A 245 2.01 16.97 -68.35
CA ARG A 245 2.98 16.51 -67.33
C ARG A 245 2.69 17.11 -65.96
N SER A 246 2.32 18.38 -65.91
CA SER A 246 1.97 19.07 -64.66
C SER A 246 0.71 18.47 -64.02
N GLN A 247 -0.31 18.14 -64.82
CA GLN A 247 -1.51 17.45 -64.33
C GLN A 247 -1.18 16.07 -63.76
N GLU A 248 -0.34 15.29 -64.44
CA GLU A 248 0.09 13.97 -63.97
C GLU A 248 0.82 14.06 -62.62
N MET A 249 1.73 15.02 -62.47
CA MET A 249 2.41 15.26 -61.20
C MET A 249 1.43 15.63 -60.07
N LEU A 250 0.46 16.50 -60.35
CA LEU A 250 -0.55 16.91 -59.36
C LEU A 250 -1.46 15.75 -58.96
N ARG A 251 -1.90 14.91 -59.91
CA ARG A 251 -2.69 13.70 -59.63
C ARG A 251 -1.91 12.73 -58.73
N ASN A 252 -0.65 12.47 -59.05
CA ASN A 252 0.21 11.63 -58.22
C ASN A 252 0.40 12.19 -56.79
N LEU A 253 0.52 13.52 -56.63
CA LEU A 253 0.62 14.14 -55.30
C LEU A 253 -0.69 13.98 -54.51
N ILE A 254 -1.84 14.16 -55.16
CA ILE A 254 -3.16 13.98 -54.54
C ILE A 254 -3.35 12.52 -54.12
N ASP A 255 -3.00 11.56 -54.98
CA ASP A 255 -3.11 10.13 -54.68
C ASP A 255 -2.23 9.72 -53.51
N ARG A 256 -0.98 10.19 -53.46
CA ARG A 256 -0.08 9.97 -52.32
C ARG A 256 -0.63 10.57 -51.03
N ALA A 257 -1.21 11.78 -51.10
CA ALA A 257 -1.84 12.41 -49.94
C ALA A 257 -3.09 11.64 -49.49
N ASN A 258 -3.87 11.06 -50.42
CA ASN A 258 -4.99 10.18 -50.08
C ASN A 258 -4.52 8.93 -49.35
N THR A 259 -3.51 8.24 -49.87
CA THR A 259 -2.96 7.04 -49.22
C THR A 259 -2.39 7.33 -47.83
N GLN A 260 -1.84 8.52 -47.59
CA GLN A 260 -1.35 8.92 -46.27
C GLN A 260 -2.46 9.32 -45.29
N LEU A 261 -3.65 9.66 -45.78
CA LEU A 261 -4.80 10.07 -44.97
C LEU A 261 -5.81 8.92 -44.71
N GLU A 262 -5.70 7.82 -45.43
CA GLU A 262 -6.45 6.56 -45.21
C GLU A 262 -5.97 5.81 -43.96
#